data_AF-W0FMQ4-F1
#
_entry.id   AF-W0FMQ4-F1
#
_cell.length_a   1.000
_cell.length_b   1.000
_cell.length_c   1.000
_cell.angle_alpha   90.00
_cell.angle_beta   90.00
_cell.angle_gamma   90.00
#
_symmetry.space_group_name_H-M   'P 1'
#
loop_
_entity.id
_entity.type
_entity.pdbx_description
1 polymer ?
#
loop_
_entity_poly.entity_id
_entity_poly.type
_entity_poly.pdbx_seq_one_letter_code
_entity_poly.pdbx_strand_id
1 'polypeptide(L)'
;MKKKGSCFLCVITVFVLLVSSCGATLAEAPAEPAKAARTVMLYFCGSNLETYYEMVSWNLRQIMNADISADINVIGLTGGSTEWHTDAEYLEGAEAIGRDQPVQAWLFSGKNAQNAENGHGKMTLLSGWPEVYSSALLSDEKTLRTFINFAAENYPADIYDLVLWDHGGGPHGGFGIDDYDPTDTAMSVSGVMRAVKESKVDRFNIIDFDACLMSSAEIIAALAEYADYLVVSSETEPGFGQEYTIWFNALSADPRISGFELGKVIVDAYVAFYEDENSEGYGQEGVLSVVDTKKLPGQNDSAFDQNGGNHEQRADNHRQRQQEAQFP
;
A
#
# COMPACT_ATOMS: atom_id res chain seq x y z
N MET A 1 -21.42 -51.97 65.03
CA MET A 1 -22.63 -52.24 64.21
C MET A 1 -23.06 -50.89 63.60
N LYS A 2 -22.50 -50.47 62.46
CA LYS A 2 -22.97 -50.64 61.06
C LYS A 2 -24.41 -50.15 60.77
N LYS A 3 -24.51 -48.85 60.42
CA LYS A 3 -25.03 -48.22 59.18
C LYS A 3 -26.35 -48.69 58.50
N LYS A 4 -27.12 -47.65 58.13
CA LYS A 4 -28.03 -47.44 56.96
C LYS A 4 -29.42 -48.12 57.04
N GLY A 5 -30.52 -47.48 56.61
CA GLY A 5 -30.72 -46.18 55.97
C GLY A 5 -32.23 -45.90 55.80
N SER A 6 -32.60 -44.70 55.36
CA SER A 6 -33.92 -44.47 54.80
C SER A 6 -33.90 -43.32 53.80
N CYS A 7 -34.56 -43.56 52.67
CA CYS A 7 -34.81 -42.67 51.55
C CYS A 7 -35.43 -41.34 51.99
N PHE A 8 -34.95 -40.24 51.41
CA PHE A 8 -35.78 -39.05 51.26
C PHE A 8 -35.85 -38.67 49.78
N LEU A 9 -37.09 -38.66 49.30
CA LEU A 9 -37.54 -38.34 47.96
C LEU A 9 -37.46 -36.82 47.80
N CYS A 10 -36.57 -36.30 46.94
CA CYS A 10 -36.54 -34.88 46.60
C CYS A 10 -37.54 -34.61 45.47
N VAL A 11 -38.55 -33.81 45.79
CA VAL A 11 -39.56 -33.28 44.87
C VAL A 11 -38.87 -32.36 43.86
N ILE A 12 -38.89 -32.73 42.58
CA ILE A 12 -38.51 -31.84 41.47
C ILE A 12 -39.77 -31.08 41.04
N THR A 13 -39.88 -29.83 41.43
CA THR A 13 -40.89 -28.90 40.91
C THR A 13 -40.41 -28.41 39.55
N VAL A 14 -41.00 -28.91 38.46
CA VAL A 14 -40.77 -28.42 37.10
C VAL A 14 -41.49 -27.07 36.97
N PHE A 15 -40.72 -25.98 37.01
CA PHE A 15 -41.20 -24.66 36.58
C PHE A 15 -41.15 -24.63 35.05
N VAL A 16 -42.32 -24.80 34.42
CA VAL A 16 -42.50 -24.48 32.99
C VAL A 16 -42.53 -22.97 32.86
N LEU A 17 -41.39 -22.37 32.50
CA LEU A 17 -41.34 -20.99 32.06
C LEU A 17 -41.85 -20.94 30.60
N LEU A 18 -43.13 -20.57 30.47
CA LEU A 18 -43.71 -20.05 29.24
C LEU A 18 -42.99 -18.74 28.90
N VAL A 19 -41.97 -18.81 28.05
CA VAL A 19 -41.37 -17.63 27.44
C VAL A 19 -42.32 -17.18 26.33
N SER A 20 -43.10 -16.16 26.65
CA SER A 20 -43.91 -15.40 25.69
C SER A 20 -43.02 -14.92 24.54
N SER A 21 -43.35 -15.34 23.32
CA SER A 21 -42.68 -14.90 22.10
C SER A 21 -42.88 -13.40 21.90
N CYS A 22 -41.91 -12.60 22.33
CA CYS A 22 -41.72 -11.26 21.80
C CYS A 22 -40.72 -11.41 20.64
N GLY A 23 -41.22 -11.32 19.41
CA GLY A 23 -40.42 -11.37 18.20
C GLY A 23 -39.53 -10.14 18.09
N ALA A 24 -38.35 -10.20 18.69
CA ALA A 24 -37.21 -9.41 18.29
C ALA A 24 -36.18 -10.40 17.77
N THR A 25 -36.10 -10.52 16.45
CA THR A 25 -34.91 -11.08 15.79
C THR A 25 -33.72 -10.27 16.28
N LEU A 26 -32.90 -10.85 17.16
CA LEU A 26 -31.55 -10.37 17.33
C LEU A 26 -30.92 -10.48 15.94
N ALA A 27 -30.65 -9.34 15.31
CA ALA A 27 -29.90 -9.32 14.08
C ALA A 27 -28.61 -10.07 14.34
N GLU A 28 -28.43 -11.18 13.64
CA GLU A 28 -27.14 -11.86 13.58
C GLU A 28 -26.13 -10.79 13.16
N ALA A 29 -25.05 -10.63 13.93
CA ALA A 29 -24.00 -9.69 13.56
C ALA A 29 -23.59 -10.02 12.12
N PRO A 30 -23.41 -9.01 11.23
CA PRO A 30 -23.03 -9.29 9.86
C PRO A 30 -21.82 -10.21 9.86
N ALA A 31 -21.88 -11.29 9.08
CA ALA A 31 -20.77 -12.22 8.95
C ALA A 31 -19.52 -11.42 8.57
N GLU A 32 -18.41 -11.65 9.27
CA GLU A 32 -17.14 -11.03 8.90
C GLU A 32 -16.82 -11.36 7.44
N PRO A 33 -16.37 -10.37 6.65
CA PRO A 33 -16.04 -10.61 5.25
C PRO A 33 -15.00 -11.73 5.13
N ALA A 34 -15.16 -12.60 4.14
CA ALA A 34 -14.22 -13.68 3.89
C ALA A 34 -12.84 -13.09 3.60
N LYS A 35 -11.84 -13.55 4.35
CA LYS A 35 -10.47 -13.04 4.28
C LYS A 35 -9.72 -13.64 3.10
N ALA A 36 -9.17 -12.81 2.22
CA ALA A 36 -8.34 -13.24 1.09
C ALA A 36 -6.91 -13.59 1.54
N ALA A 37 -6.14 -14.29 0.70
CA ALA A 37 -4.71 -14.49 0.95
C ALA A 37 -3.94 -13.16 0.95
N ARG A 38 -4.26 -12.24 0.03
CA ARG A 38 -3.52 -10.99 -0.15
C ARG A 38 -4.41 -9.83 -0.58
N THR A 39 -4.11 -8.64 -0.07
CA THR A 39 -4.70 -7.37 -0.53
C THR A 39 -3.56 -6.46 -0.99
N VAL A 40 -3.61 -6.04 -2.25
CA VAL A 40 -2.72 -5.04 -2.83
C VAL A 40 -3.46 -3.70 -2.85
N MET A 41 -2.87 -2.69 -2.21
CA MET A 41 -3.40 -1.33 -2.13
C MET A 41 -2.62 -0.43 -3.09
N LEU A 42 -3.29 0.14 -4.09
CA LEU A 42 -2.68 0.99 -5.11
C LEU A 42 -3.04 2.45 -4.87
N TYR A 43 -2.09 3.28 -4.49
CA TYR A 43 -2.29 4.70 -4.25
C TYR A 43 -1.74 5.52 -5.43
N PHE A 44 -2.59 5.81 -6.40
CA PHE A 44 -2.23 6.54 -7.61
C PHE A 44 -2.53 8.03 -7.45
N CYS A 45 -1.53 8.77 -6.96
CA CYS A 45 -1.52 10.23 -7.01
C CYS A 45 -1.10 10.63 -8.42
N GLY A 46 -2.06 10.99 -9.26
CA GLY A 46 -1.85 11.08 -10.70
C GLY A 46 -0.96 12.25 -11.13
N SER A 47 -1.04 13.37 -10.40
CA SER A 47 -0.27 14.59 -10.64
C SER A 47 -0.28 15.05 -12.10
N ASN A 48 0.71 15.89 -12.43
CA ASN A 48 1.00 16.30 -13.78
C ASN A 48 1.42 15.12 -14.69
N LEU A 49 1.83 13.98 -14.12
CA LEU A 49 2.18 12.78 -14.90
C LEU A 49 0.96 12.17 -15.59
N GLU A 50 -0.18 12.10 -14.90
CA GLU A 50 -1.43 11.67 -15.50
C GLU A 50 -2.06 12.81 -16.30
N THR A 51 -2.13 14.04 -15.77
CA THR A 51 -2.77 15.18 -16.46
C THR A 51 -2.18 15.42 -17.85
N TYR A 52 -0.86 15.31 -18.03
CA TYR A 52 -0.20 15.65 -19.30
C TYR A 52 0.38 14.46 -20.07
N TYR A 53 0.56 13.31 -19.42
CA TYR A 53 1.29 12.19 -20.02
C TYR A 53 0.59 10.83 -19.86
N GLU A 54 -0.62 10.77 -19.27
CA GLU A 54 -1.44 9.55 -19.22
C GLU A 54 -0.79 8.37 -18.46
N MET A 55 0.25 8.62 -17.66
CA MET A 55 1.12 7.57 -17.13
C MET A 55 0.40 6.62 -16.18
N VAL A 56 -0.48 7.14 -15.31
CA VAL A 56 -1.30 6.27 -14.46
C VAL A 56 -2.27 5.47 -15.29
N SER A 57 -2.98 6.11 -16.23
CA SER A 57 -3.91 5.42 -17.12
C SER A 57 -3.24 4.28 -17.89
N TRP A 58 -1.97 4.44 -18.26
CA TRP A 58 -1.16 3.37 -18.84
C TRP A 58 -0.92 2.21 -17.87
N ASN A 59 -0.52 2.47 -16.61
CA ASN A 59 -0.36 1.43 -15.60
C ASN A 59 -1.69 0.74 -15.24
N LEU A 60 -2.79 1.49 -15.15
CA LEU A 60 -4.13 0.93 -14.90
C LEU A 60 -4.52 -0.08 -15.98
N ARG A 61 -4.27 0.22 -17.26
CA ARG A 61 -4.48 -0.72 -18.37
C ARG A 61 -3.66 -1.99 -18.21
N GLN A 62 -2.38 -1.89 -17.83
CA GLN A 62 -1.55 -3.07 -17.56
C GLN A 62 -2.11 -3.95 -16.44
N ILE A 63 -2.57 -3.34 -15.34
CA ILE A 63 -3.16 -4.07 -14.21
C ILE A 63 -4.41 -4.83 -14.64
N MET A 64 -5.30 -4.16 -15.38
CA MET A 64 -6.53 -4.78 -15.89
C MET A 64 -6.24 -5.83 -16.97
N ASN A 65 -5.12 -5.72 -17.68
CA ASN A 65 -4.63 -6.72 -18.63
C ASN A 65 -3.84 -7.87 -17.96
N ALA A 66 -3.68 -7.87 -16.64
CA ALA A 66 -3.16 -9.02 -15.91
C ALA A 66 -4.26 -10.05 -15.63
N ASP A 67 -3.86 -11.28 -15.32
CA ASP A 67 -4.70 -12.26 -14.64
C ASP A 67 -4.68 -11.94 -13.14
N ILE A 68 -5.85 -11.80 -12.50
CA ILE A 68 -5.95 -11.57 -11.05
C ILE A 68 -6.83 -12.65 -10.44
N SER A 69 -6.24 -13.46 -9.57
CA SER A 69 -6.92 -14.55 -8.86
C SER A 69 -7.98 -14.01 -7.89
N ALA A 70 -9.04 -14.78 -7.68
CA ALA A 70 -10.09 -14.45 -6.72
C ALA A 70 -9.64 -14.46 -5.25
N ASP A 71 -8.44 -14.97 -4.96
CA ASP A 71 -7.83 -14.95 -3.61
C ASP A 71 -6.95 -13.70 -3.36
N ILE A 72 -7.00 -12.73 -4.29
CA ILE A 72 -6.31 -11.44 -4.19
C ILE A 72 -7.35 -10.32 -4.29
N ASN A 73 -7.35 -9.42 -3.32
CA ASN A 73 -8.03 -8.14 -3.46
C ASN A 73 -7.07 -7.12 -4.05
N VAL A 74 -7.49 -6.36 -5.05
CA VAL A 74 -6.71 -5.24 -5.59
C VAL A 74 -7.57 -4.00 -5.48
N ILE A 75 -7.21 -3.11 -4.55
CA ILE A 75 -7.96 -1.90 -4.22
C ILE A 75 -7.10 -0.71 -4.60
N GLY A 76 -7.64 0.21 -5.39
CA GLY A 76 -6.91 1.42 -5.77
C GLY A 76 -7.63 2.69 -5.37
N LEU A 77 -6.85 3.73 -5.07
CA LEU A 77 -7.31 5.10 -4.96
C LEU A 77 -6.72 5.91 -6.11
N THR A 78 -7.58 6.59 -6.86
CA THR A 78 -7.17 7.52 -7.91
C THR A 78 -7.56 8.93 -7.51
N GLY A 79 -6.65 9.88 -7.71
CA GLY A 79 -6.91 11.31 -7.56
C GLY A 79 -5.65 12.11 -7.85
N GLY A 80 -5.64 13.38 -7.48
CA GLY A 80 -4.46 14.25 -7.62
C GLY A 80 -4.07 14.63 -9.05
N SER A 81 -4.87 14.23 -10.05
CA SER A 81 -4.77 14.68 -11.45
C SER A 81 -6.04 15.41 -11.84
N THR A 82 -5.90 16.43 -12.68
CA THR A 82 -7.03 17.21 -13.22
C THR A 82 -7.61 16.64 -14.51
N GLU A 83 -6.91 15.71 -15.16
CA GLU A 83 -7.34 15.06 -16.40
C GLU A 83 -6.96 13.58 -16.39
N TRP A 84 -7.91 12.70 -16.72
CA TRP A 84 -7.72 11.25 -16.72
C TRP A 84 -8.00 10.66 -18.10
N HIS A 85 -7.17 9.71 -18.51
CA HIS A 85 -7.13 9.17 -19.88
C HIS A 85 -7.55 7.69 -19.96
N THR A 86 -8.16 7.17 -18.90
CA THR A 86 -8.64 5.78 -18.83
C THR A 86 -9.93 5.63 -19.62
N ASP A 87 -9.97 4.67 -20.55
CA ASP A 87 -11.14 4.45 -21.39
C ASP A 87 -12.34 3.95 -20.57
N ALA A 88 -13.54 4.47 -20.87
CA ALA A 88 -14.77 4.11 -20.15
C ALA A 88 -15.09 2.62 -20.19
N GLU A 89 -14.56 1.88 -21.17
CA GLU A 89 -14.69 0.43 -21.22
C GLU A 89 -13.99 -0.27 -20.06
N TYR A 90 -13.01 0.33 -19.40
CA TYR A 90 -12.38 -0.25 -18.22
C TYR A 90 -13.16 0.01 -16.93
N LEU A 91 -14.14 0.92 -16.96
CA LEU A 91 -14.81 1.41 -15.77
C LEU A 91 -16.20 0.78 -15.59
N GLU A 92 -16.53 0.46 -14.35
CA GLU A 92 -17.88 0.07 -13.93
C GLU A 92 -18.34 0.99 -12.81
N GLY A 93 -19.53 1.58 -12.96
CA GLY A 93 -20.09 2.51 -11.97
C GLY A 93 -19.61 3.96 -12.10
N ALA A 94 -18.81 4.29 -13.12
CA ALA A 94 -18.41 5.66 -13.47
C ALA A 94 -18.26 5.82 -14.99
N GLU A 95 -18.48 7.04 -15.50
CA GLU A 95 -18.25 7.35 -16.93
C GLU A 95 -16.78 7.74 -17.21
N ALA A 96 -16.08 8.29 -16.22
CA ALA A 96 -14.65 8.64 -16.27
C ALA A 96 -14.11 8.79 -14.84
N ILE A 97 -12.80 8.61 -14.67
CA ILE A 97 -12.10 8.91 -13.41
C ILE A 97 -12.05 10.43 -13.20
N GLY A 98 -12.21 10.89 -11.96
CA GLY A 98 -12.10 12.31 -11.58
C GLY A 98 -13.31 13.19 -11.96
N ARG A 99 -14.26 12.68 -12.77
CA ARG A 99 -15.38 13.47 -13.30
C ARG A 99 -16.39 13.91 -12.25
N ASP A 100 -16.95 12.94 -11.51
CA ASP A 100 -18.00 13.23 -10.52
C ASP A 100 -17.42 13.58 -9.15
N GLN A 101 -16.25 13.00 -8.84
CA GLN A 101 -15.47 13.24 -7.63
C GLN A 101 -13.98 13.18 -8.00
N PRO A 102 -13.15 14.14 -7.54
CA PRO A 102 -11.70 14.14 -7.80
C PRO A 102 -10.97 12.90 -7.25
N VAL A 103 -11.45 12.34 -6.15
CA VAL A 103 -10.88 11.16 -5.51
C VAL A 103 -11.88 10.01 -5.51
N GLN A 104 -11.46 8.87 -6.03
CA GLN A 104 -12.30 7.68 -6.18
C GLN A 104 -11.54 6.43 -5.74
N ALA A 105 -12.25 5.54 -5.03
CA ALA A 105 -11.74 4.22 -4.68
C ALA A 105 -12.34 3.15 -5.60
N TRP A 106 -11.52 2.16 -5.97
CA TRP A 106 -11.84 1.18 -7.00
C TRP A 106 -11.48 -0.23 -6.53
N LEU A 107 -12.32 -1.19 -6.90
CA LEU A 107 -11.97 -2.61 -6.89
C LEU A 107 -11.54 -3.01 -8.29
N PHE A 108 -10.35 -3.59 -8.42
CA PHE A 108 -9.82 -4.06 -9.68
C PHE A 108 -10.15 -5.54 -9.86
N SER A 109 -10.43 -5.89 -11.10
CA SER A 109 -10.46 -7.27 -11.58
C SER A 109 -9.53 -7.38 -12.78
N GLY A 110 -8.84 -8.51 -12.90
CA GLY A 110 -8.05 -8.86 -14.07
C GLY A 110 -8.89 -9.59 -15.12
N LYS A 111 -8.21 -10.15 -16.10
CA LYS A 111 -8.81 -11.11 -17.05
C LYS A 111 -9.36 -12.33 -16.31
N ASN A 112 -10.55 -12.75 -16.71
CA ASN A 112 -11.25 -13.92 -16.20
C ASN A 112 -12.22 -14.47 -17.27
N ALA A 113 -12.88 -15.58 -16.96
CA ALA A 113 -13.81 -16.21 -17.89
C ALA A 113 -15.04 -15.33 -18.21
N GLN A 114 -15.40 -14.40 -17.32
CA GLN A 114 -16.57 -13.53 -17.47
C GLN A 114 -16.30 -12.34 -18.40
N ASN A 115 -15.04 -11.90 -18.55
CA ASN A 115 -14.65 -10.79 -19.42
C ASN A 115 -13.78 -11.23 -20.63
N ALA A 116 -13.71 -12.54 -20.90
CA ALA A 116 -12.93 -13.11 -21.98
C ALA A 116 -13.23 -12.55 -23.37
N GLU A 117 -14.47 -12.07 -23.62
CA GLU A 117 -14.86 -11.45 -24.89
C GLU A 117 -14.25 -10.06 -25.08
N ASN A 118 -14.01 -9.33 -24.00
CA ASN A 118 -13.40 -7.99 -24.04
C ASN A 118 -11.87 -8.07 -23.98
N GLY A 119 -11.33 -9.16 -23.41
CA GLY A 119 -9.89 -9.41 -23.34
C GLY A 119 -9.16 -8.63 -22.24
N HIS A 120 -9.90 -7.99 -21.32
CA HIS A 120 -9.35 -7.20 -20.21
C HIS A 120 -10.27 -7.18 -18.98
N GLY A 121 -9.67 -6.83 -17.85
CA GLY A 121 -10.28 -6.57 -16.55
C GLY A 121 -11.07 -5.27 -16.44
N LYS A 122 -11.51 -4.94 -15.23
CA LYS A 122 -12.31 -3.73 -14.93
C LYS A 122 -11.91 -3.09 -13.59
N MET A 123 -12.14 -1.79 -13.48
CA MET A 123 -12.19 -1.03 -12.23
C MET A 123 -13.65 -0.72 -11.87
N THR A 124 -14.13 -1.31 -10.78
CA THR A 124 -15.49 -1.07 -10.27
C THR A 124 -15.45 -0.02 -9.17
N LEU A 125 -16.20 1.08 -9.34
CA LEU A 125 -16.26 2.19 -8.39
C LEU A 125 -16.85 1.72 -7.05
N LEU A 126 -16.16 2.04 -5.95
CA LEU A 126 -16.57 1.67 -4.60
C LEU A 126 -17.37 2.78 -3.93
N SER A 127 -18.64 2.50 -3.66
CA SER A 127 -19.57 3.41 -2.97
C SER A 127 -19.30 3.60 -1.48
N GLY A 128 -18.40 2.80 -0.89
CA GLY A 128 -18.02 2.87 0.52
C GLY A 128 -16.93 3.91 0.84
N TRP A 129 -16.32 4.54 -0.16
CA TRP A 129 -15.29 5.56 0.07
C TRP A 129 -15.88 6.74 0.86
N PRO A 130 -15.25 7.20 1.96
CA PRO A 130 -15.83 8.26 2.77
C PRO A 130 -15.91 9.58 2.02
N GLU A 131 -17.12 10.11 1.84
CA GLU A 131 -17.42 11.32 1.05
C GLU A 131 -16.56 12.54 1.44
N VAL A 132 -16.19 12.66 2.73
CA VAL A 132 -15.33 13.75 3.23
C VAL A 132 -13.91 13.73 2.63
N TYR A 133 -13.47 12.60 2.06
CA TYR A 133 -12.19 12.47 1.36
C TYR A 133 -12.32 12.41 -0.16
N SER A 134 -13.52 12.54 -0.73
CA SER A 134 -13.74 12.50 -2.19
C SER A 134 -13.17 13.73 -2.94
N SER A 135 -12.77 14.77 -2.20
CA SER A 135 -12.09 15.97 -2.71
C SER A 135 -10.84 16.34 -1.90
N ALA A 136 -10.32 15.41 -1.11
CA ALA A 136 -9.08 15.60 -0.35
C ALA A 136 -7.85 15.49 -1.26
N LEU A 137 -6.73 16.09 -0.84
CA LEU A 137 -5.46 15.95 -1.53
C LEU A 137 -4.88 14.55 -1.29
N LEU A 138 -4.32 13.93 -2.33
CA LEU A 138 -3.57 12.68 -2.22
C LEU A 138 -2.15 12.91 -1.65
N SER A 139 -1.67 14.15 -1.63
CA SER A 139 -0.46 14.53 -0.88
C SER A 139 -0.69 14.69 0.64
N ASP A 140 -1.91 14.47 1.15
CA ASP A 140 -2.22 14.49 2.60
C ASP A 140 -2.11 13.09 3.24
N GLU A 141 -1.30 12.98 4.28
CA GLU A 141 -1.13 11.76 5.09
C GLU A 141 -2.44 11.17 5.63
N LYS A 142 -3.45 12.00 5.89
CA LYS A 142 -4.77 11.54 6.36
C LYS A 142 -5.53 10.84 5.25
N THR A 143 -5.39 11.27 4.01
CA THR A 143 -5.98 10.61 2.84
C THR A 143 -5.37 9.23 2.68
N LEU A 144 -4.03 9.13 2.70
CA LEU A 144 -3.32 7.85 2.64
C LEU A 144 -3.72 6.91 3.80
N ARG A 145 -3.70 7.38 5.04
CA ARG A 145 -4.12 6.57 6.21
C ARG A 145 -5.56 6.10 6.08
N THR A 146 -6.45 6.97 5.61
CA THR A 146 -7.87 6.62 5.42
C THR A 146 -8.03 5.57 4.34
N PHE A 147 -7.27 5.67 3.25
CA PHE A 147 -7.25 4.65 2.20
C PHE A 147 -6.78 3.28 2.71
N ILE A 148 -5.65 3.24 3.43
CA ILE A 148 -5.14 1.99 4.01
C ILE A 148 -6.21 1.35 4.92
N ASN A 149 -6.83 2.14 5.79
CA ASN A 149 -7.87 1.65 6.70
C ASN A 149 -9.11 1.18 5.94
N PHE A 150 -9.55 1.93 4.93
CA PHE A 150 -10.69 1.56 4.09
C PHE A 150 -10.45 0.22 3.40
N ALA A 151 -9.29 0.02 2.78
CA ALA A 151 -8.95 -1.23 2.12
C ALA A 151 -8.85 -2.39 3.12
N ALA A 152 -8.18 -2.22 4.25
CA ALA A 152 -8.03 -3.28 5.27
C ALA A 152 -9.36 -3.69 5.91
N GLU A 153 -10.29 -2.75 6.12
CA GLU A 153 -11.59 -3.02 6.74
C GLU A 153 -12.56 -3.72 5.79
N ASN A 154 -12.59 -3.30 4.52
CA ASN A 154 -13.58 -3.79 3.55
C ASN A 154 -13.07 -5.00 2.76
N TYR A 155 -11.76 -5.16 2.65
CA TYR A 155 -11.09 -6.21 1.89
C TYR A 155 -9.97 -6.85 2.74
N PRO A 156 -10.33 -7.50 3.85
CA PRO A 156 -9.34 -8.05 4.75
C PRO A 156 -8.55 -9.20 4.08
N ALA A 157 -7.25 -9.23 4.33
CA ALA A 157 -6.36 -10.28 3.86
C ALA A 157 -5.30 -10.67 4.89
N ASP A 158 -4.65 -11.83 4.68
CA ASP A 158 -3.52 -12.27 5.52
C ASP A 158 -2.27 -11.44 5.27
N ILE A 159 -2.13 -10.92 4.05
CA ILE A 159 -0.95 -10.21 3.57
C ILE A 159 -1.40 -8.91 2.93
N TYR A 160 -0.74 -7.80 3.27
CA TYR A 160 -1.02 -6.48 2.71
C TYR A 160 0.22 -5.93 2.02
N ASP A 161 0.04 -5.47 0.78
CA ASP A 161 1.04 -4.72 0.03
C ASP A 161 0.49 -3.32 -0.25
N LEU A 162 1.37 -2.31 -0.25
CA LEU A 162 1.02 -0.92 -0.54
C LEU A 162 1.94 -0.38 -1.63
N VAL A 163 1.35 0.05 -2.75
CA VAL A 163 2.04 0.73 -3.84
C VAL A 163 1.70 2.21 -3.78
N LEU A 164 2.74 3.04 -3.78
CA LEU A 164 2.69 4.49 -3.74
C LEU A 164 3.27 4.99 -5.07
N TRP A 165 2.38 5.42 -5.98
CA TRP A 165 2.73 5.84 -7.33
C TRP A 165 2.59 7.35 -7.45
N ASP A 166 3.68 8.03 -7.84
CA ASP A 166 3.77 9.43 -8.34
C ASP A 166 5.27 9.87 -8.43
N HIS A 167 5.52 11.17 -8.42
CA HIS A 167 6.81 11.77 -8.06
C HIS A 167 7.32 11.36 -6.68
N GLY A 168 8.64 11.25 -6.60
CA GLY A 168 9.37 11.19 -5.34
C GLY A 168 10.56 12.16 -5.33
N GLY A 169 10.77 12.79 -4.19
CA GLY A 169 11.83 13.78 -3.95
C GLY A 169 12.82 13.35 -2.87
N GLY A 170 12.80 12.05 -2.53
CA GLY A 170 13.63 11.48 -1.48
C GLY A 170 13.36 12.06 -0.09
N PRO A 171 14.32 11.98 0.85
CA PRO A 171 14.07 12.28 2.27
C PRO A 171 13.66 13.73 2.55
N HIS A 172 14.05 14.66 1.68
CA HIS A 172 13.66 16.07 1.81
C HIS A 172 12.43 16.43 0.98
N GLY A 173 12.34 15.95 -0.27
CA GLY A 173 11.29 16.32 -1.20
C GLY A 173 9.98 15.56 -1.00
N GLY A 174 9.98 14.43 -0.29
CA GLY A 174 8.75 13.69 0.02
C GLY A 174 8.23 12.83 -1.15
N PHE A 175 6.96 12.48 -1.09
CA PHE A 175 6.25 11.62 -2.04
C PHE A 175 4.94 12.28 -2.46
N GLY A 176 4.60 12.19 -3.75
CA GLY A 176 3.28 12.52 -4.26
C GLY A 176 3.01 14.02 -4.33
N ILE A 177 2.69 14.53 -5.52
CA ILE A 177 2.25 15.89 -5.79
C ILE A 177 0.81 15.84 -6.31
N ASP A 178 -0.04 16.74 -5.81
CA ASP A 178 -1.45 16.79 -6.19
C ASP A 178 -1.72 18.05 -7.02
N ASP A 179 -2.21 17.90 -8.25
CA ASP A 179 -2.49 19.04 -9.15
C ASP A 179 -3.60 19.97 -8.62
N TYR A 180 -4.39 19.53 -7.64
CA TYR A 180 -5.36 20.39 -6.94
C TYR A 180 -4.73 21.17 -5.78
N ASP A 181 -3.48 20.90 -5.40
CA ASP A 181 -2.73 21.69 -4.41
C ASP A 181 -2.02 22.88 -5.09
N PRO A 182 -2.47 24.13 -4.87
CA PRO A 182 -1.84 25.30 -5.48
C PRO A 182 -0.44 25.59 -4.93
N THR A 183 -0.01 24.89 -3.88
CA THR A 183 1.32 25.05 -3.28
C THR A 183 2.35 24.08 -3.81
N ASP A 184 1.94 23.08 -4.62
CA ASP A 184 2.83 22.05 -5.17
C ASP A 184 3.59 21.30 -4.05
N THR A 185 2.92 21.09 -2.91
CA THR A 185 3.55 20.50 -1.73
C THR A 185 3.37 18.99 -1.74
N ALA A 186 4.50 18.28 -1.73
CA ALA A 186 4.50 16.84 -1.61
C ALA A 186 4.26 16.34 -0.17
N MET A 187 3.76 15.11 -0.03
CA MET A 187 3.64 14.45 1.26
C MET A 187 5.04 14.21 1.83
N SER A 188 5.34 14.77 3.01
CA SER A 188 6.63 14.49 3.65
C SER A 188 6.80 12.99 3.95
N VAL A 189 8.03 12.48 3.95
CA VAL A 189 8.33 11.10 4.40
C VAL A 189 7.80 10.84 5.81
N SER A 190 7.85 11.85 6.69
CA SER A 190 7.29 11.77 8.04
C SER A 190 5.76 11.62 8.05
N GLY A 191 5.09 12.12 7.02
CA GLY A 191 3.65 11.99 6.82
C GLY A 191 3.29 10.59 6.34
N VAL A 192 4.01 10.05 5.35
CA VAL A 192 3.88 8.65 4.92
C VAL A 192 4.09 7.71 6.11
N MET A 193 5.18 7.90 6.88
CA MET A 193 5.47 7.12 8.08
C MET A 193 4.33 7.19 9.11
N ARG A 194 3.77 8.37 9.37
CA ARG A 194 2.62 8.51 10.28
C ARG A 194 1.37 7.83 9.74
N ALA A 195 1.12 7.93 8.44
CA ALA A 195 -0.03 7.30 7.80
C ALA A 195 0.01 5.77 7.96
N VAL A 196 1.16 5.14 7.68
CA VAL A 196 1.31 3.68 7.85
C VAL A 196 1.28 3.26 9.32
N LYS A 197 1.97 4.00 10.19
CA LYS A 197 2.05 3.71 11.64
C LYS A 197 0.69 3.78 12.32
N GLU A 198 -0.15 4.74 11.95
CA GLU A 198 -1.47 4.96 12.55
C GLU A 198 -2.60 4.25 11.78
N SER A 199 -2.25 3.41 10.81
CA SER A 199 -3.22 2.60 10.07
C SER A 199 -3.61 1.33 10.84
N LYS A 200 -4.59 0.59 10.31
CA LYS A 200 -5.04 -0.71 10.81
C LYS A 200 -4.20 -1.88 10.29
N VAL A 201 -3.20 -1.62 9.44
CA VAL A 201 -2.26 -2.64 8.97
C VAL A 201 -1.04 -2.59 9.88
N ASP A 202 -0.90 -3.60 10.75
CA ASP A 202 0.21 -3.68 11.70
C ASP A 202 1.57 -3.69 10.99
N ARG A 203 1.65 -4.40 9.86
CA ARG A 203 2.86 -4.53 9.05
C ARG A 203 2.51 -4.95 7.62
N PHE A 204 3.05 -4.22 6.65
CA PHE A 204 2.98 -4.55 5.24
C PHE A 204 4.02 -5.62 4.87
N ASN A 205 3.69 -6.47 3.91
CA ASN A 205 4.66 -7.36 3.30
C ASN A 205 5.58 -6.57 2.37
N ILE A 206 5.04 -5.78 1.46
CA ILE A 206 5.77 -4.80 0.66
C ILE A 206 5.17 -3.40 0.84
N ILE A 207 6.03 -2.39 1.02
CA ILE A 207 5.71 -1.02 0.60
C ILE A 207 6.56 -0.71 -0.62
N ASP A 208 5.90 -0.45 -1.74
CA ASP A 208 6.49 -0.17 -3.02
C ASP A 208 6.31 1.31 -3.34
N PHE A 209 7.41 2.01 -3.61
CA PHE A 209 7.39 3.33 -4.20
C PHE A 209 7.72 3.19 -5.67
N ASP A 210 6.70 3.22 -6.52
CA ASP A 210 6.84 3.46 -7.96
C ASP A 210 7.02 4.98 -8.14
N ALA A 211 8.15 5.47 -7.64
CA ALA A 211 8.45 6.88 -7.44
C ALA A 211 9.96 7.12 -7.28
N CYS A 212 10.40 8.24 -7.87
CA CYS A 212 11.79 8.65 -7.90
C CYS A 212 12.43 8.80 -6.50
N LEU A 213 13.73 8.49 -6.37
CA LEU A 213 14.58 8.88 -5.23
C LEU A 213 14.15 8.32 -3.85
N MET A 214 13.29 7.31 -3.79
CA MET A 214 12.76 6.78 -2.52
C MET A 214 13.67 5.75 -1.83
N SER A 215 14.76 5.31 -2.47
CA SER A 215 15.74 4.36 -1.93
C SER A 215 16.87 5.04 -1.14
N SER A 216 16.52 5.80 -0.10
CA SER A 216 17.50 6.41 0.82
C SER A 216 17.55 5.66 2.16
N ALA A 217 18.71 5.67 2.83
CA ALA A 217 18.86 5.02 4.13
C ALA A 217 17.88 5.58 5.18
N GLU A 218 17.58 6.88 5.13
CA GLU A 218 16.62 7.56 6.00
C GLU A 218 15.19 7.05 5.77
N ILE A 219 14.77 6.93 4.51
CA ILE A 219 13.42 6.43 4.16
C ILE A 219 13.29 4.96 4.56
N ILE A 220 14.27 4.14 4.19
CA ILE A 220 14.25 2.72 4.50
C ILE A 220 14.24 2.50 6.03
N ALA A 221 15.03 3.25 6.79
CA ALA A 221 15.02 3.20 8.26
C ALA A 221 13.68 3.66 8.86
N ALA A 222 13.06 4.71 8.30
CA ALA A 222 11.77 5.21 8.78
C ALA A 222 10.61 4.21 8.58
N LEU A 223 10.70 3.35 7.56
CA LEU A 223 9.65 2.39 7.21
C LEU A 223 9.93 0.95 7.66
N ALA A 224 11.15 0.65 8.12
CA ALA A 224 11.58 -0.71 8.46
C ALA A 224 10.74 -1.42 9.55
N GLU A 225 10.10 -0.65 10.44
CA GLU A 225 9.20 -1.20 11.45
C GLU A 225 7.84 -1.62 10.86
N TYR A 226 7.43 -0.99 9.75
CA TYR A 226 6.08 -1.08 9.18
C TYR A 226 6.01 -1.94 7.91
N ALA A 227 7.14 -2.34 7.34
CA ALA A 227 7.20 -3.20 6.16
C ALA A 227 8.26 -4.31 6.31
N ASP A 228 7.99 -5.48 5.74
CA ASP A 228 9.01 -6.54 5.60
C ASP A 228 9.98 -6.26 4.46
N TYR A 229 9.47 -5.75 3.35
CA TYR A 229 10.25 -5.39 2.17
C TYR A 229 9.87 -4.01 1.65
N LEU A 230 10.84 -3.32 1.08
CA LEU A 230 10.63 -2.10 0.31
C LEU A 230 11.04 -2.35 -1.14
N VAL A 231 10.24 -1.87 -2.09
CA VAL A 231 10.63 -1.76 -3.50
C VAL A 231 10.78 -0.27 -3.79
N VAL A 232 11.99 0.15 -4.14
CA VAL A 232 12.38 1.58 -4.18
C VAL A 232 13.49 1.84 -5.19
N SER A 233 13.45 3.01 -5.84
CA SER A 233 14.51 3.53 -6.72
C SER A 233 15.42 4.54 -6.03
N SER A 234 16.73 4.47 -6.29
CA SER A 234 17.70 5.46 -5.79
C SER A 234 17.85 6.69 -6.69
N GLU A 235 17.30 6.65 -7.90
CA GLU A 235 17.45 7.66 -8.93
C GLU A 235 16.07 8.11 -9.44
N THR A 236 16.05 8.95 -10.46
CA THR A 236 14.82 9.22 -11.21
C THR A 236 14.36 7.94 -11.91
N GLU A 237 13.08 7.61 -11.77
CA GLU A 237 12.44 6.54 -12.53
C GLU A 237 11.89 7.08 -13.86
N PRO A 238 11.90 6.29 -14.95
CA PRO A 238 11.19 6.64 -16.16
C PRO A 238 9.68 6.69 -15.92
N GLY A 239 8.97 7.57 -16.64
CA GLY A 239 7.57 7.89 -16.34
C GLY A 239 6.57 6.74 -16.50
N PHE A 240 6.90 5.70 -17.27
CA PHE A 240 6.06 4.50 -17.39
C PHE A 240 6.00 3.68 -16.09
N GLY A 241 6.93 3.91 -15.15
CA GLY A 241 7.00 3.19 -13.88
C GLY A 241 7.30 1.71 -14.07
N GLN A 242 6.62 0.87 -13.29
CA GLN A 242 6.80 -0.58 -13.30
C GLN A 242 5.96 -1.32 -14.37
N GLU A 243 6.39 -2.55 -14.70
CA GLU A 243 5.62 -3.46 -15.56
C GLU A 243 4.62 -4.23 -14.69
N TYR A 244 3.38 -3.75 -14.63
CA TYR A 244 2.36 -4.28 -13.72
C TYR A 244 1.77 -5.61 -14.17
N THR A 245 1.70 -5.88 -15.48
CA THR A 245 1.07 -7.10 -16.00
C THR A 245 1.81 -8.35 -15.53
N ILE A 246 3.14 -8.38 -15.63
CA ILE A 246 4.01 -9.50 -15.28
C ILE A 246 3.93 -9.80 -13.79
N TRP A 247 4.07 -8.80 -12.92
CA TRP A 247 4.13 -9.08 -11.48
C TRP A 247 2.73 -9.39 -10.91
N PHE A 248 1.65 -8.80 -11.43
CA PHE A 248 0.29 -9.25 -11.08
C PHE A 248 0.00 -10.67 -11.56
N ASN A 249 0.49 -11.08 -12.73
CA ASN A 249 0.38 -12.47 -13.19
C ASN A 249 1.13 -13.43 -12.26
N ALA A 250 2.34 -13.06 -11.83
CA ALA A 250 3.12 -13.85 -10.87
C ALA A 250 2.39 -13.96 -9.52
N LEU A 251 1.84 -12.85 -9.04
CA LEU A 251 1.03 -12.82 -7.83
C LEU A 251 -0.23 -13.68 -7.93
N SER A 252 -0.90 -13.65 -9.08
CA SER A 252 -2.09 -14.46 -9.35
C SER A 252 -1.80 -15.96 -9.35
N ALA A 253 -0.64 -16.36 -9.87
CA ALA A 253 -0.17 -17.74 -9.87
C ALA A 253 0.16 -18.26 -8.46
N ASP A 254 0.68 -17.39 -7.59
CA ASP A 254 0.95 -17.69 -6.17
C ASP A 254 0.57 -16.48 -5.28
N PRO A 255 -0.68 -16.38 -4.81
CA PRO A 255 -1.13 -15.28 -3.94
C PRO A 255 -0.36 -15.15 -2.62
N ARG A 256 0.43 -16.16 -2.26
CA ARG A 256 1.24 -16.20 -1.04
C ARG A 256 2.75 -16.13 -1.31
N ILE A 257 3.17 -15.82 -2.55
CA ILE A 257 4.58 -15.58 -2.92
C ILE A 257 5.22 -14.61 -1.92
N SER A 258 6.42 -14.90 -1.42
CA SER A 258 7.05 -14.05 -0.41
C SER A 258 7.30 -12.64 -0.97
N GLY A 259 7.28 -11.61 -0.11
CA GLY A 259 7.57 -10.24 -0.55
C GLY A 259 8.94 -10.09 -1.20
N PHE A 260 9.96 -10.84 -0.77
CA PHE A 260 11.27 -10.82 -1.43
C PHE A 260 11.24 -11.39 -2.84
N GLU A 261 10.58 -12.53 -3.07
CA GLU A 261 10.51 -13.11 -4.40
C GLU A 261 9.60 -12.31 -5.32
N LEU A 262 8.49 -11.73 -4.80
CA LEU A 262 7.68 -10.80 -5.58
C LEU A 262 8.44 -9.53 -5.93
N GLY A 263 9.18 -8.93 -4.99
CA GLY A 263 10.01 -7.77 -5.24
C GLY A 263 11.10 -8.03 -6.28
N LYS A 264 11.67 -9.25 -6.32
CA LYS A 264 12.57 -9.65 -7.41
C LYS A 264 11.85 -9.72 -8.76
N VAL A 265 10.64 -10.28 -8.81
CA VAL A 265 9.84 -10.29 -10.04
C VAL A 265 9.58 -8.86 -10.52
N ILE A 266 9.23 -7.94 -9.62
CA ILE A 266 9.03 -6.52 -9.95
C ILE A 266 10.30 -5.90 -10.54
N VAL A 267 11.44 -6.07 -9.86
CA VAL A 267 12.74 -5.53 -10.33
C VAL A 267 13.15 -6.14 -11.68
N ASP A 268 13.04 -7.46 -11.84
CA ASP A 268 13.42 -8.15 -13.08
C ASP A 268 12.49 -7.74 -14.24
N ALA A 269 11.19 -7.58 -13.99
CA ALA A 269 10.22 -7.13 -14.97
C ALA A 269 10.44 -5.67 -15.38
N TYR A 270 10.74 -4.80 -14.41
CA TYR A 270 11.12 -3.41 -14.67
C TYR A 270 12.34 -3.32 -15.60
N VAL A 271 13.44 -4.01 -15.26
CA VAL A 271 14.66 -4.00 -16.09
C VAL A 271 14.38 -4.55 -17.48
N ALA A 272 13.67 -5.69 -17.57
CA ALA A 272 13.32 -6.28 -18.86
C ALA A 272 12.45 -5.35 -19.73
N PHE A 273 11.51 -4.61 -19.14
CA PHE A 273 10.69 -3.64 -19.85
C PHE A 273 11.56 -2.56 -20.48
N TYR A 274 12.50 -1.95 -19.76
CA TYR A 274 13.32 -0.86 -20.30
C TYR A 274 14.44 -1.35 -21.26
N GLU A 275 14.81 -2.63 -21.21
CA GLU A 275 15.79 -3.25 -22.12
C GLU A 275 15.17 -3.82 -23.41
N ASP A 276 13.87 -4.14 -23.45
CA ASP A 276 13.22 -4.71 -24.63
C ASP A 276 13.02 -3.66 -25.73
N GLU A 277 13.64 -3.86 -26.90
CA GLU A 277 13.53 -3.00 -28.09
C GLU A 277 12.09 -2.80 -28.59
N ASN A 278 11.15 -3.66 -28.18
CA ASN A 278 9.75 -3.59 -28.56
C ASN A 278 8.86 -2.91 -27.50
N SER A 279 9.40 -2.57 -26.34
CA SER A 279 8.63 -1.89 -25.29
C SER A 279 8.55 -0.39 -25.55
N GLU A 280 7.54 0.24 -24.94
CA GLU A 280 7.40 1.70 -24.98
C GLU A 280 8.45 2.41 -24.10
N GLY A 281 9.02 1.69 -23.13
CA GLY A 281 10.07 2.18 -22.26
C GLY A 281 11.47 2.16 -22.88
N TYR A 282 11.67 1.45 -24.00
CA TYR A 282 12.99 1.09 -24.51
C TYR A 282 14.01 2.24 -24.52
N GLY A 283 15.18 1.97 -23.95
CA GLY A 283 16.33 2.89 -23.97
C GLY A 283 16.29 3.98 -22.90
N GLN A 284 15.28 4.00 -22.03
CA GLN A 284 15.30 4.79 -20.80
C GLN A 284 16.08 4.05 -19.72
N GLU A 285 16.93 4.77 -18.99
CA GLU A 285 17.71 4.20 -17.89
C GLU A 285 16.92 4.30 -16.59
N GLY A 286 17.00 3.26 -15.76
CA GLY A 286 16.30 3.20 -14.48
C GLY A 286 17.03 2.28 -13.51
N VAL A 287 16.76 2.47 -12.21
CA VAL A 287 17.30 1.64 -11.14
C VAL A 287 16.16 1.30 -10.20
N LEU A 288 15.94 0.02 -9.94
CA LEU A 288 14.96 -0.43 -8.96
C LEU A 288 15.59 -1.48 -8.05
N SER A 289 15.21 -1.47 -6.78
CA SER A 289 15.76 -2.40 -5.80
C SER A 289 14.70 -2.93 -4.86
N VAL A 290 14.87 -4.18 -4.41
CA VAL A 290 14.12 -4.75 -3.30
C VAL A 290 15.01 -4.81 -2.06
N VAL A 291 14.54 -4.22 -0.97
CA VAL A 291 15.26 -4.12 0.31
C VAL A 291 14.56 -4.96 1.37
N ASP A 292 15.30 -5.86 2.01
CA ASP A 292 14.86 -6.63 3.18
C ASP A 292 15.10 -5.79 4.44
N THR A 293 14.04 -5.23 5.02
CA THR A 293 14.15 -4.26 6.13
C THR A 293 14.71 -4.90 7.40
N LYS A 294 14.55 -6.21 7.55
CA LYS A 294 15.06 -6.99 8.70
C LYS A 294 16.58 -7.17 8.66
N LYS A 295 17.21 -6.91 7.51
CA LYS A 295 18.68 -6.99 7.33
C LYS A 295 19.38 -5.64 7.44
N LEU A 296 18.65 -4.58 7.80
CA LEU A 296 19.28 -3.29 8.08
C LEU A 296 20.19 -3.40 9.32
N PRO A 297 21.48 -3.02 9.21
CA PRO A 297 22.37 -2.97 10.36
C PRO A 297 21.96 -1.79 11.25
N GLY A 298 21.10 -2.05 12.25
CA GLY A 298 20.64 -0.97 13.12
C GLY A 298 19.52 -1.27 14.11
N GLN A 299 18.75 -2.36 13.97
CA GLN A 299 17.79 -2.69 15.03
C GLN A 299 18.44 -3.33 16.27
N ASN A 300 19.73 -3.73 16.17
CA ASN A 300 20.56 -4.17 17.30
C ASN A 300 22.08 -4.00 17.07
N ASP A 301 22.52 -3.38 15.98
CA ASP A 301 23.94 -3.38 15.60
C ASP A 301 24.63 -2.05 15.91
N SER A 302 25.57 -2.11 16.86
CA SER A 302 26.34 -0.98 17.39
C SER A 302 27.25 -0.28 16.36
N ALA A 303 27.32 -0.74 15.11
CA ALA A 303 28.31 -0.27 14.14
C ALA A 303 27.99 1.13 13.58
N PHE A 304 26.72 1.45 13.32
CA PHE A 304 26.32 2.79 12.84
C PHE A 304 26.44 3.84 13.95
N ASP A 305 25.97 3.51 15.16
CA ASP A 305 26.13 4.36 16.35
C ASP A 305 27.59 4.56 16.74
N GLN A 306 28.43 3.53 16.61
CA GLN A 306 29.87 3.63 16.86
C GLN A 306 30.54 4.57 15.87
N ASN A 307 30.18 4.54 14.59
CA ASN A 307 30.76 5.45 13.60
C ASN A 307 30.32 6.90 13.87
N GLY A 308 29.04 7.13 14.15
CA GLY A 308 28.52 8.46 14.54
C GLY A 308 29.21 9.01 15.79
N GLY A 309 29.26 8.22 16.87
CA GLY A 309 29.92 8.61 18.13
C GLY A 309 31.42 8.86 17.96
N ASN A 310 32.10 8.09 17.12
CA ASN A 310 33.52 8.31 16.80
C ASN A 310 33.75 9.64 16.06
N HIS A 311 32.82 10.05 15.19
CA HIS A 311 32.91 11.34 14.49
C HIS A 311 32.62 12.53 15.41
N GLU A 312 31.63 12.40 16.30
CA GLU A 312 31.30 13.43 17.29
C GLU A 312 32.46 13.65 18.27
N GLN A 313 33.02 12.55 18.80
CA GLN A 313 34.18 12.60 19.69
C GLN A 313 35.42 13.19 19.00
N ARG A 314 35.62 12.94 17.69
CA ARG A 314 36.69 13.56 16.91
C ARG A 314 36.48 15.07 16.71
N ALA A 315 35.24 15.50 16.50
CA ALA A 315 34.88 16.91 16.37
C ALA A 315 35.08 17.66 17.68
N ASP A 316 34.70 17.09 18.82
CA ASP A 316 34.94 17.66 20.15
C ASP A 316 36.42 17.76 20.49
N ASN A 317 37.19 16.71 20.22
CA ASN A 317 38.64 16.73 20.40
C ASN A 317 39.31 17.79 19.51
N HIS A 318 38.77 18.05 18.32
CA HIS A 318 39.27 19.12 17.45
C HIS A 318 38.91 20.51 18.02
N ARG A 319 37.67 20.72 18.48
CA ARG A 319 37.23 21.98 19.12
C ARG A 319 38.06 22.30 20.36
N GLN A 320 38.33 21.31 21.20
CA GLN A 320 39.11 21.47 22.42
C GLN A 320 40.57 21.87 22.12
N ARG A 321 41.22 21.21 21.15
CA ARG A 321 42.58 21.59 20.71
C ARG A 321 42.66 23.02 20.15
N GLN A 322 41.62 23.49 19.46
CA GLN A 322 41.56 24.85 18.93
C GLN A 322 41.40 25.88 20.06
N GLN A 323 40.69 25.55 21.14
CA GLN A 323 40.55 26.40 22.33
C GLN A 323 41.85 26.46 23.14
N GLU A 324 42.53 25.31 23.31
CA GLU A 324 43.82 25.23 24.00
C GLU A 324 44.94 25.97 23.25
N ALA A 325 44.88 26.02 21.91
CA ALA A 325 45.83 26.76 21.08
C ALA A 325 45.61 28.28 21.05
N GLN A 326 44.50 28.79 21.60
CA GLN A 326 44.14 30.21 21.61
C GLN A 326 44.56 30.98 22.87
N PHE A 327 45.13 30.31 23.87
CA PHE A 327 45.64 30.97 25.08
C PHE A 327 47.14 30.67 25.28
N PRO A 328 48.04 31.63 24.97
CA PRO A 328 49.45 31.56 25.39
C PRO A 328 49.64 31.82 26.88
#